data_AF-A0A1C5R1Y0-F1
#
_entry.id   AF-A0A1C5R1Y0-F1
#
_cell.length_a   1.000
_cell.length_b   1.000
_cell.length_c   1.000
_cell.angle_alpha   90.00
_cell.angle_beta   90.00
_cell.angle_gamma   90.00
#
_symmetry.space_group_name_H-M   'P 1'
#
loop_
_entity.id
_entity.type
_entity.pdbx_description
1 polymer ?
#
loop_
_entity_poly.entity_id
_entity_poly.type
_entity_poly.pdbx_seq_one_letter_code
_entity_poly.pdbx_strand_id
1 'polypeptide(L)'
;MCGYILCAKDLKVYEKNAYPYYLTLKELDEVKAERFPNANRELERFYPEYPAHIHIDILEEYTGNGVCSKLMQALFEVLKEEKVPGICILVDTNNKRAVRFYEKMGFKAFEENPGIMLCKLD
;
A
#
# COMPACT_ATOMS: atom_id res chain seq x y z
N MET A 1 -1.56 -18.26 10.51
CA MET A 1 -1.76 -17.19 9.52
C MET A 1 -0.48 -17.07 8.70
N CYS A 2 -0.54 -17.15 7.37
CA CYS A 2 0.65 -17.17 6.49
C CYS A 2 0.94 -15.81 5.80
N GLY A 3 0.08 -14.83 6.02
CA GLY A 3 0.20 -13.48 5.48
C GLY A 3 -1.10 -12.70 5.68
N TYR A 4 -1.09 -11.42 5.32
CA TYR A 4 -2.24 -10.53 5.45
C TYR A 4 -2.17 -9.39 4.44
N ILE A 5 -3.32 -8.74 4.21
CA ILE A 5 -3.43 -7.48 3.49
C ILE A 5 -4.28 -6.52 4.31
N LEU A 6 -3.80 -5.30 4.49
CA LEU A 6 -4.53 -4.18 5.08
C LEU A 6 -4.74 -3.12 4.00
N CYS A 7 -5.91 -2.52 3.98
CA CYS A 7 -6.23 -1.44 3.05
C CYS A 7 -6.94 -0.32 3.78
N ALA A 8 -6.54 0.91 3.46
CA ALA A 8 -7.36 2.08 3.67
C ALA A 8 -7.80 2.60 2.31
N LYS A 9 -9.12 2.72 2.12
CA LYS A 9 -9.72 3.19 0.86
C LYS A 9 -9.60 4.70 0.64
N ASP A 10 -9.31 5.42 1.71
CA ASP A 10 -9.21 6.88 1.74
C ASP A 10 -8.05 7.29 2.63
N LEU A 11 -7.06 7.95 2.04
CA LEU A 11 -5.85 8.41 2.72
C LEU A 11 -6.15 9.38 3.86
N LYS A 12 -7.15 10.26 3.72
CA LYS A 12 -7.50 11.26 4.74
C LYS A 12 -8.17 10.64 5.95
N VAL A 13 -9.00 9.62 5.73
CA VAL A 13 -9.57 8.83 6.82
C VAL A 13 -8.48 8.03 7.54
N TYR A 14 -7.54 7.45 6.80
CA TYR A 14 -6.40 6.74 7.37
C TYR A 14 -5.52 7.63 8.23
N GLU A 15 -5.07 8.77 7.70
CA GLU A 15 -4.23 9.74 8.42
C GLU A 15 -4.86 10.13 9.76
N LYS A 16 -6.16 10.46 9.74
CA LYS A 16 -6.93 10.80 10.93
C LYS A 16 -6.96 9.66 11.95
N ASN A 17 -7.21 8.43 11.51
CA ASN A 17 -7.36 7.27 12.39
C ASN A 17 -6.02 6.73 12.90
N ALA A 18 -4.95 6.90 12.13
CA ALA A 18 -3.62 6.44 12.47
C ALA A 18 -2.84 7.46 13.33
N TYR A 19 -3.25 8.73 13.36
CA TYR A 19 -2.59 9.79 14.13
C TYR A 19 -2.37 9.45 15.63
N PRO A 20 -3.35 8.90 16.38
CA PRO A 20 -3.12 8.50 17.78
C PRO A 20 -2.03 7.44 17.94
N TYR A 21 -1.94 6.50 16.98
CA TYR A 21 -0.90 5.47 16.97
C TYR A 21 0.46 6.06 16.60
N TYR A 22 0.51 7.02 15.67
CA TYR A 22 1.73 7.75 15.35
C TYR A 22 2.33 8.45 16.59
N LEU A 23 1.50 9.09 17.43
CA LEU A 23 1.98 9.70 18.68
C LEU A 23 2.58 8.66 19.63
N THR A 24 1.90 7.52 19.80
CA THR A 24 2.41 6.41 20.62
C THR A 24 3.72 5.86 20.07
N LEU A 25 3.83 5.68 18.76
CA LEU A 25 5.06 5.21 18.11
C LEU A 25 6.19 6.21 18.26
N LYS A 26 5.92 7.52 18.20
CA LYS A 26 6.94 8.55 18.37
C LYS A 26 7.57 8.52 19.76
N GLU A 27 6.79 8.19 20.79
CA GLU A 27 7.29 8.00 22.15
C GLU A 27 8.16 6.73 22.29
N LEU A 28 7.90 5.69 21.49
CA LEU A 28 8.59 4.40 21.57
C LEU A 28 9.83 4.29 20.67
N ASP A 29 9.75 4.83 19.44
CA ASP A 29 10.76 4.69 18.38
C ASP A 29 10.55 5.80 17.33
N GLU A 30 11.18 6.95 17.55
CA GLU A 30 11.02 8.13 16.69
C GLU A 30 11.41 7.86 15.23
N VAL A 31 12.45 7.06 14.99
CA VAL A 31 12.91 6.71 13.64
C VAL A 31 11.85 5.90 12.89
N LYS A 32 11.19 4.93 13.56
CA LYS A 32 10.07 4.22 12.94
C LYS A 32 8.86 5.12 12.77
N ALA A 33 8.59 6.00 13.72
CA ALA A 33 7.48 6.94 13.65
C ALA A 33 7.60 7.89 12.44
N GLU A 34 8.81 8.34 12.08
CA GLU A 34 9.05 9.20 10.91
C GLU A 34 8.71 8.55 9.56
N ARG A 35 8.67 7.20 9.48
CA ARG A 35 8.26 6.51 8.26
C ARG A 35 6.81 6.81 7.88
N PHE A 36 5.95 7.03 8.88
CA PHE A 36 4.53 7.29 8.69
C PHE A 36 4.24 8.61 7.94
N PRO A 37 4.67 9.79 8.44
CA PRO A 37 4.42 11.06 7.75
C PRO A 37 5.15 11.14 6.40
N ASN A 38 6.32 10.50 6.25
CA ASN A 38 7.03 10.47 4.97
C ASN A 38 6.26 9.66 3.91
N ALA A 39 5.76 8.47 4.27
CA ALA A 39 4.94 7.68 3.36
C ALA A 39 3.64 8.41 2.99
N ASN A 40 2.97 9.02 3.96
CA ASN A 40 1.73 9.76 3.70
C ASN A 40 1.96 10.93 2.72
N ARG A 41 3.03 11.69 2.89
CA ARG A 41 3.37 12.79 1.97
C ARG A 41 3.53 12.31 0.52
N GLU A 42 4.16 11.15 0.31
CA GLU A 42 4.30 10.59 -1.03
C GLU A 42 2.95 10.12 -1.61
N LEU A 43 2.09 9.53 -0.78
CA LEU A 43 0.74 9.11 -1.18
C LEU A 43 -0.17 10.31 -1.48
N GLU A 44 -0.08 11.39 -0.72
CA GLU A 44 -0.90 12.60 -0.87
C GLU A 44 -0.78 13.23 -2.26
N ARG A 45 0.37 13.06 -2.93
CA ARG A 45 0.63 13.58 -4.28
C ARG A 45 -0.33 13.02 -5.34
N PHE A 46 -0.97 11.89 -5.07
CA PHE A 46 -1.87 11.19 -5.99
C PHE A 46 -3.33 11.16 -5.50
N TYR A 47 -3.61 11.87 -4.42
CA TYR A 47 -4.96 12.08 -3.92
C TYR A 47 -5.61 13.29 -4.63
N PRO A 48 -6.89 13.21 -5.05
CA PRO A 48 -7.87 12.15 -4.79
C PRO A 48 -7.94 11.05 -5.86
N GLU A 49 -7.12 11.08 -6.92
CA GLU A 49 -7.23 10.15 -8.06
C GLU A 49 -6.90 8.69 -7.72
N TYR A 50 -6.06 8.46 -6.70
CA TYR A 50 -5.65 7.16 -6.17
C TYR A 50 -5.73 7.17 -4.63
N PRO A 51 -6.94 7.22 -4.06
CA PRO A 51 -7.13 7.51 -2.64
C PRO A 51 -6.83 6.31 -1.73
N ALA A 52 -6.82 5.10 -2.30
CA ALA A 52 -6.53 3.90 -1.53
C ALA A 52 -5.03 3.61 -1.47
N HIS A 53 -4.60 3.04 -0.35
CA HIS A 53 -3.26 2.47 -0.19
C HIS A 53 -3.35 1.18 0.64
N ILE A 54 -2.29 0.37 0.55
CA ILE A 54 -2.27 -0.96 1.14
C ILE A 54 -0.96 -1.24 1.86
N HIS A 55 -1.03 -2.16 2.81
CA HIS A 55 0.12 -2.87 3.32
C HIS A 55 -0.13 -4.37 3.20
N ILE A 56 0.85 -5.11 2.66
CA ILE A 56 0.75 -6.54 2.45
C ILE A 56 2.06 -7.20 2.86
N ASP A 57 1.94 -8.31 3.57
CA ASP A 57 3.08 -9.12 3.97
C ASP A 57 2.72 -10.61 3.95
N ILE A 58 3.66 -11.44 3.50
CA ILE A 58 3.54 -12.90 3.39
C ILE A 58 4.80 -13.50 3.97
N LEU A 59 4.64 -14.47 4.87
CA LEU A 59 5.75 -15.24 5.43
C LEU A 59 6.58 -15.88 4.30
N GLU A 60 7.89 -15.80 4.41
CA GLU A 60 8.84 -16.14 3.33
C GLU A 60 8.59 -17.55 2.75
N GLU A 61 8.34 -18.52 3.62
CA GLU A 61 8.11 -19.92 3.30
C GLU A 61 6.78 -20.18 2.54
N TYR A 62 5.87 -19.19 2.54
CA TYR A 62 4.62 -19.24 1.79
C TYR A 62 4.64 -18.41 0.50
N THR A 63 5.74 -17.70 0.23
CA THR A 63 5.87 -16.91 -0.98
C THR A 63 5.96 -17.81 -2.23
N GLY A 64 5.54 -17.31 -3.40
CA GLY A 64 5.56 -18.09 -4.65
C GLY A 64 4.38 -19.04 -4.87
N ASN A 65 3.53 -19.26 -3.86
CA ASN A 65 2.34 -20.11 -3.94
C ASN A 65 1.04 -19.35 -4.34
N GLY A 66 1.16 -18.13 -4.87
CA GLY A 66 0.02 -17.32 -5.31
C GLY A 66 -0.83 -16.69 -4.20
N VAL A 67 -0.42 -16.79 -2.92
CA VAL A 67 -1.17 -16.22 -1.78
C VAL A 67 -1.35 -14.71 -1.92
N CYS A 68 -0.28 -13.98 -2.24
CA CYS A 68 -0.32 -12.53 -2.45
C CYS A 68 -1.31 -12.14 -3.56
N SER A 69 -1.33 -12.90 -4.67
CA SER A 69 -2.28 -12.67 -5.77
C SER A 69 -3.73 -12.85 -5.32
N LYS A 70 -4.04 -13.88 -4.53
CA LYS A 70 -5.40 -14.12 -4.03
C LYS A 70 -5.86 -12.99 -3.09
N LEU A 71 -4.98 -12.51 -2.21
CA LEU A 71 -5.28 -11.39 -1.32
C LEU A 71 -5.54 -10.09 -2.10
N MET A 72 -4.70 -9.81 -3.10
CA MET A 72 -4.88 -8.63 -3.97
C MET A 72 -6.17 -8.71 -4.80
N GLN A 73 -6.51 -9.88 -5.34
CA GLN A 73 -7.75 -10.08 -6.10
C GLN A 73 -8.99 -9.85 -5.22
N ALA A 74 -9.02 -10.46 -4.04
CA ALA A 74 -10.12 -10.24 -3.08
C ALA A 74 -10.24 -8.75 -2.69
N LEU A 75 -9.11 -8.08 -2.48
CA LEU A 75 -9.13 -6.64 -2.20
C LEU A 75 -9.66 -5.83 -3.39
N PHE A 76 -9.24 -6.15 -4.62
CA PHE A 76 -9.71 -5.45 -5.81
C PHE A 76 -11.22 -5.58 -6.01
N GLU A 77 -11.78 -6.77 -5.75
CA GLU A 77 -13.23 -6.98 -5.77
C GLU A 77 -13.94 -6.01 -4.81
N VAL A 78 -13.51 -5.97 -3.55
CA VAL A 78 -14.08 -5.07 -2.54
C VAL A 78 -13.95 -3.59 -2.95
N LEU A 79 -12.77 -3.17 -3.40
CA LEU A 79 -12.53 -1.77 -3.75
C LEU A 79 -13.33 -1.33 -5.00
N LYS A 80 -13.51 -2.22 -5.97
CA LYS A 80 -14.36 -1.97 -7.14
C LYS A 80 -15.84 -1.89 -6.77
N GLU A 81 -16.32 -2.80 -5.92
CA GLU A 81 -17.70 -2.75 -5.39
C GLU A 81 -17.96 -1.43 -4.64
N GLU A 82 -16.98 -0.96 -3.88
CA GLU A 82 -17.03 0.33 -3.18
C GLU A 82 -16.72 1.55 -4.07
N LYS A 83 -16.48 1.35 -5.37
CA LYS A 83 -16.21 2.41 -6.37
C LYS A 83 -15.00 3.28 -6.04
N VAL A 84 -13.98 2.68 -5.44
CA VAL A 84 -12.70 3.34 -5.21
C VAL A 84 -11.98 3.50 -6.55
N PRO A 85 -11.54 4.71 -6.94
CA PRO A 85 -11.07 4.97 -8.30
C PRO A 85 -9.64 4.45 -8.59
N GLY A 86 -8.85 4.17 -7.55
CA GLY A 86 -7.48 3.72 -7.73
C GLY A 86 -6.71 3.52 -6.42
N ILE A 87 -5.55 2.90 -6.55
CA ILE A 87 -4.63 2.57 -5.45
C ILE A 87 -3.26 3.17 -5.76
N CYS A 88 -2.67 3.83 -4.77
CA CYS A 88 -1.27 4.25 -4.77
C CYS A 88 -0.49 3.42 -3.74
N ILE A 89 0.68 2.91 -4.12
CA ILE A 89 1.57 2.18 -3.22
C ILE A 89 3.00 2.70 -3.29
N LEU A 90 3.70 2.58 -2.16
CA LEU A 90 5.14 2.70 -2.10
C LEU A 90 5.75 1.29 -2.11
N VAL A 91 6.77 1.10 -2.93
CA VAL A 91 7.56 -0.12 -3.02
C VAL A 91 9.04 0.25 -3.02
N ASP A 92 9.86 -0.53 -2.30
CA ASP A 92 11.31 -0.43 -2.46
C ASP A 92 11.69 -0.93 -3.86
N THR A 93 12.27 -0.07 -4.69
CA THR A 93 12.65 -0.43 -6.07
C THR A 93 13.79 -1.43 -6.15
N ASN A 94 14.51 -1.69 -5.06
CA ASN A 94 15.44 -2.82 -4.96
C ASN A 94 14.71 -4.16 -4.84
N ASN A 95 13.45 -4.15 -4.38
CA ASN A 95 12.59 -5.34 -4.36
C ASN A 95 12.01 -5.62 -5.76
N LYS A 96 12.88 -6.05 -6.68
CA LYS A 96 12.51 -6.36 -8.07
C LYS A 96 11.41 -7.42 -8.17
N ARG A 97 11.27 -8.30 -7.17
CA ARG A 97 10.18 -9.27 -7.09
C ARG A 97 8.83 -8.58 -6.87
N ALA A 98 8.75 -7.66 -5.91
CA ALA A 98 7.54 -6.90 -5.62
C ALA A 98 7.15 -5.99 -6.79
N VAL A 99 8.12 -5.27 -7.37
CA VAL A 99 7.87 -4.41 -8.55
C VAL A 99 7.23 -5.23 -9.69
N ARG A 100 7.86 -6.33 -10.10
CA ARG A 100 7.31 -7.21 -11.14
C ARG A 100 5.96 -7.82 -10.78
N PHE A 101 5.71 -8.06 -9.50
CA PHE A 101 4.41 -8.55 -9.03
C PHE A 101 3.32 -7.49 -9.26
N TYR A 102 3.57 -6.25 -8.85
CA TYR A 102 2.61 -5.16 -9.03
C TYR A 102 2.39 -4.79 -10.50
N GLU A 103 3.44 -4.79 -11.32
CA GLU A 103 3.30 -4.59 -12.77
C GLU A 103 2.36 -5.62 -13.40
N LYS A 104 2.49 -6.91 -13.02
CA LYS A 104 1.59 -7.97 -13.47
C LYS A 104 0.15 -7.80 -12.99
N MET A 105 -0.06 -7.10 -11.88
CA MET A 105 -1.38 -6.76 -11.34
C MET A 105 -1.96 -5.48 -11.96
N GLY A 106 -1.29 -4.88 -12.95
CA GLY A 106 -1.76 -3.68 -13.64
C GLY A 106 -1.36 -2.36 -12.99
N PHE A 107 -0.48 -2.39 -11.98
CA PHE A 107 0.15 -1.16 -11.49
C PHE A 107 1.17 -0.65 -12.51
N LYS A 108 1.26 0.67 -12.61
CA LYS A 108 2.26 1.37 -13.42
C LYS A 108 3.20 2.14 -12.50
N ALA A 109 4.50 2.00 -12.71
CA ALA A 109 5.48 2.81 -12.02
C ALA A 109 5.33 4.28 -12.45
N PHE A 110 5.34 5.18 -11.47
CA PHE A 110 5.37 6.63 -11.68
C PHE A 110 6.77 7.20 -11.43
N GLU A 111 7.41 6.77 -10.33
CA GLU A 111 8.77 7.16 -9.94
C GLU A 111 9.54 5.94 -9.43
N GLU A 112 10.86 5.95 -9.60
CA GLU A 112 11.74 4.86 -9.16
C GLU A 112 12.41 5.12 -7.80
N ASN A 113 12.37 6.35 -7.28
CA ASN A 113 12.91 6.66 -5.96
C ASN A 113 12.22 7.90 -5.32
N PRO A 114 11.30 7.71 -4.36
CA PRO A 114 10.80 6.43 -3.87
C PRO A 114 10.05 5.66 -4.97
N GLY A 115 9.96 4.33 -4.85
CA GLY A 115 9.21 3.53 -5.82
C GLY A 115 7.72 3.76 -5.64
N ILE A 116 7.13 4.56 -6.53
CA ILE A 116 5.70 4.87 -6.51
C ILE A 116 5.03 4.11 -7.64
N MET A 117 3.98 3.35 -7.31
CA MET A 117 3.20 2.64 -8.31
C MET A 117 1.71 2.92 -8.15
N LEU A 118 1.04 3.11 -9.29
CA LEU A 118 -0.34 3.54 -9.38
C LEU A 118 -1.17 2.51 -10.15
N CYS A 119 -2.37 2.19 -9.65
CA CYS A 119 -3.32 1.31 -10.33
C CYS A 119 -4.71 1.95 -10.36
N LYS A 120 -5.31 2.04 -11.54
CA LYS A 120 -6.73 2.41 -11.69
C LYS A 120 -7.60 1.18 -11.51
N LEU A 121 -8.71 1.35 -10.81
CA LEU A 121 -9.71 0.31 -10.60
C LEU A 121 -10.89 0.63 -11.51
N ASP A 122 -10.90 0.06 -12.71
CA ASP A 122 -12.01 0.13 -13.67
C ASP A 122 -13.19 -0.76 -13.22
#